data_AF-A0A521WRE8-F1
#
_entry.id   AF-A0A521WRE8-F1
#
_cell.length_a   1.000
_cell.length_b   1.000
_cell.length_c   1.000
_cell.angle_alpha   90.00
_cell.angle_beta   90.00
_cell.angle_gamma   90.00
#
_symmetry.space_group_name_H-M   'P 1'
#
loop_
_entity.id
_entity.type
_entity.pdbx_description
1 polymer ?
#
loop_
_entity_poly.entity_id
_entity_poly.type
_entity_poly.pdbx_seq_one_letter_code
_entity_poly.pdbx_strand_id
1 'polypeptide(L)'
;MFRRAWVITKHTFFGFARDDCPQLAAAISYYLLFSIVPLTILAVSVFGFFLSNTEVRNDVIDRVLDVVPLDQTAGRNAVDHALNNINSVSGPIAALSLIATLWTASSVFASIRKSLNRVWAIDEHRPYAQQKLVDIAQVGVLGFILLSSLVLTGVLRTIRQLTPDSAGPLASRSPLWEIPSVLLPAVLTFV
;
A
#
# COMPACT_ATOMS: atom_id res chain seq x y z
N MET A 1 10.71 42.42 -0.17
CA MET A 1 10.39 40.98 -0.11
C MET A 1 10.97 40.18 -1.28
N PHE A 2 10.71 40.56 -2.54
CA PHE A 2 11.16 39.82 -3.73
C PHE A 2 12.65 39.44 -3.78
N ARG A 3 13.57 40.36 -3.44
CA ARG A 3 15.01 40.05 -3.41
C ARG A 3 15.40 38.98 -2.39
N ARG A 4 14.72 38.92 -1.22
CA ARG A 4 15.01 37.90 -0.19
C ARG A 4 14.54 36.52 -0.63
N ALA A 5 13.32 36.44 -1.20
CA ALA A 5 12.80 35.20 -1.75
C ALA A 5 13.73 34.62 -2.84
N TRP A 6 14.19 35.47 -3.77
CA TRP A 6 15.12 35.07 -4.83
C TRP A 6 16.44 34.49 -4.30
N VAL A 7 17.03 35.12 -3.29
CA VAL A 7 18.29 34.66 -2.69
C VAL A 7 18.09 33.31 -1.99
N ILE A 8 16.98 33.12 -1.27
CA ILE A 8 16.67 31.86 -0.59
C ILE A 8 16.48 30.75 -1.63
N THR A 9 15.65 30.96 -2.65
CA THR A 9 15.43 29.96 -3.71
C THR A 9 16.73 29.58 -4.41
N LYS A 10 17.58 30.57 -4.72
CA LYS A 10 18.88 30.32 -5.34
C LYS A 10 19.77 29.48 -4.42
N HIS A 11 19.89 29.85 -3.15
CA HIS A 11 20.67 29.07 -2.18
C HIS A 11 20.15 27.65 -2.00
N THR A 12 18.83 27.46 -1.91
CA THR A 12 18.22 26.13 -1.81
C THR A 12 18.49 25.29 -3.05
N PHE A 13 18.40 25.87 -4.25
CA PHE A 13 18.67 25.14 -5.50
C PHE A 13 20.14 24.70 -5.61
N PHE A 14 21.09 25.60 -5.29
CA PHE A 14 22.50 25.23 -5.28
C PHE A 14 22.86 24.25 -4.17
N GLY A 15 22.22 24.35 -2.99
CA GLY A 15 22.34 23.36 -1.92
C GLY A 15 21.86 21.99 -2.37
N PHE A 16 20.65 21.92 -2.95
CA PHE A 16 20.07 20.69 -3.49
C PHE A 16 20.95 20.02 -4.54
N ALA A 17 21.53 20.81 -5.46
CA ALA A 17 22.47 20.30 -6.46
C ALA A 17 23.80 19.84 -5.84
N ARG A 18 24.28 20.52 -4.80
CA ARG A 18 25.53 20.20 -4.10
C ARG A 18 25.43 18.90 -3.29
N ASP A 19 24.25 18.58 -2.77
CA ASP A 19 24.01 17.38 -1.96
C ASP A 19 23.72 16.11 -2.81
N ASP A 20 23.87 16.20 -4.14
CA ASP A 20 23.56 15.13 -5.10
C ASP A 20 22.11 14.60 -4.98
N CYS A 21 21.18 15.46 -4.55
CA CYS A 21 19.78 15.08 -4.37
C CYS A 21 19.12 14.42 -5.60
N PRO A 22 19.42 14.82 -6.86
CA PRO A 22 18.93 14.09 -8.03
C PRO A 22 19.37 12.63 -8.06
N GLN A 23 20.62 12.34 -7.70
CA GLN A 23 21.15 10.99 -7.66
C GLN A 23 20.53 10.17 -6.52
N LEU A 24 20.32 10.79 -5.37
CA LEU A 24 19.62 10.19 -4.23
C LEU A 24 18.17 9.83 -4.60
N ALA A 25 17.46 10.75 -5.26
CA ALA A 25 16.09 10.51 -5.75
C ALA A 25 16.04 9.40 -6.80
N ALA A 26 17.02 9.35 -7.71
CA ALA A 26 17.14 8.29 -8.71
C ALA A 26 17.36 6.92 -8.03
N ALA A 27 18.20 6.85 -7.00
CA ALA A 27 18.42 5.61 -6.24
C ALA A 27 17.13 5.13 -5.56
N ILE A 28 16.40 6.03 -4.88
CA ILE A 28 15.12 5.69 -4.26
C ILE A 28 14.14 5.15 -5.31
N SER A 29 14.03 5.83 -6.45
CA SER A 29 13.13 5.44 -7.55
C SER A 29 13.51 4.07 -8.13
N TYR A 30 14.80 3.79 -8.30
CA TYR A 30 15.30 2.50 -8.78
C TYR A 30 14.92 1.36 -7.83
N TYR A 31 15.15 1.53 -6.53
CA TYR A 31 14.76 0.51 -5.54
C TYR A 31 13.25 0.32 -5.47
N LEU A 32 12.47 1.40 -5.64
CA LEU A 32 11.02 1.35 -5.64
C LEU A 32 10.49 0.58 -6.85
N LEU A 33 10.98 0.87 -8.06
CA LEU A 33 10.65 0.12 -9.27
C LEU A 33 11.04 -1.35 -9.15
N PHE A 34 12.22 -1.64 -8.60
CA PHE A 34 12.68 -3.01 -8.40
C PHE A 34 11.80 -3.78 -7.40
N SER A 35 11.22 -3.10 -6.41
CA SER A 35 10.32 -3.71 -5.42
C SER A 35 8.93 -4.09 -5.99
N ILE A 36 8.49 -3.44 -7.07
CA ILE A 36 7.15 -3.69 -7.66
C ILE A 36 7.03 -5.14 -8.15
N VAL A 37 8.09 -5.70 -8.71
CA VAL A 37 8.08 -7.07 -9.26
C VAL A 37 7.78 -8.12 -8.19
N PRO A 38 8.59 -8.27 -7.12
CA PRO A 38 8.31 -9.25 -6.07
C PRO A 38 7.01 -8.92 -5.32
N LEU A 39 6.68 -7.64 -5.14
CA LEU A 39 5.41 -7.22 -4.53
C LEU A 39 4.20 -7.70 -5.34
N THR A 40 4.26 -7.59 -6.67
CA THR A 40 3.17 -8.02 -7.56
C THR A 40 3.02 -9.54 -7.51
N ILE A 41 4.13 -10.29 -7.55
CA ILE A 41 4.09 -11.75 -7.43
C ILE A 41 3.51 -12.17 -6.07
N LEU A 42 3.90 -11.48 -4.99
CA LEU A 42 3.36 -11.71 -3.65
C LEU A 42 1.86 -11.41 -3.60
N ALA A 43 1.42 -10.28 -4.16
CA ALA A 43 0.01 -9.91 -4.21
C ALA A 43 -0.81 -10.98 -4.96
N VAL A 44 -0.36 -11.39 -6.15
CA VAL A 44 -1.01 -12.44 -6.94
C VAL A 44 -1.05 -13.77 -6.17
N SER A 45 0.02 -14.12 -5.47
CA SER A 45 0.09 -15.33 -4.64
C SER A 45 -0.92 -15.29 -3.48
N VAL A 46 -1.03 -14.15 -2.79
CA VAL A 46 -2.00 -13.94 -1.71
C VAL A 46 -3.42 -14.02 -2.24
N PHE A 47 -3.72 -13.39 -3.39
CA PHE A 47 -5.02 -13.50 -4.04
C PHE A 47 -5.32 -14.94 -4.45
N GLY A 48 -4.39 -15.64 -5.10
CA GLY A 48 -4.54 -17.04 -5.49
C GLY A 48 -4.84 -17.94 -4.29
N PHE A 49 -4.19 -17.70 -3.15
CA PHE A 49 -4.45 -18.42 -1.91
C PHE A 49 -5.91 -18.25 -1.44
N PHE A 50 -6.46 -17.03 -1.42
CA PHE A 50 -7.86 -16.81 -1.03
C PHE A 50 -8.85 -17.36 -2.07
N LEU A 51 -8.53 -17.27 -3.36
CA LEU A 51 -9.37 -17.74 -4.46
C LEU A 51 -9.35 -19.26 -4.65
N SER A 52 -8.48 -19.98 -3.93
CA SER A 52 -8.51 -21.45 -3.88
C SER A 52 -9.82 -21.98 -3.29
N ASN A 53 -10.50 -21.20 -2.44
CA ASN A 53 -11.83 -21.52 -1.95
C ASN A 53 -12.88 -21.18 -3.02
N THR A 54 -13.61 -22.20 -3.48
CA THR A 54 -14.63 -22.08 -4.53
C THR A 54 -15.76 -21.11 -4.18
N GLU A 55 -16.14 -21.00 -2.90
CA GLU A 55 -17.17 -20.07 -2.45
C GLU A 55 -16.69 -18.62 -2.60
N VAL A 56 -15.49 -18.33 -2.10
CA VAL A 56 -14.87 -16.99 -2.20
C VAL A 56 -14.65 -16.61 -3.65
N ARG A 57 -14.22 -17.55 -4.49
CA ARG A 57 -14.03 -17.33 -5.93
C ARG A 57 -15.35 -16.94 -6.61
N ASN A 58 -16.44 -17.67 -6.36
CA ASN A 58 -17.73 -17.37 -6.98
C ASN A 58 -18.26 -15.99 -6.55
N ASP A 59 -18.15 -15.63 -5.27
CA ASP A 59 -18.55 -14.30 -4.77
C ASP A 59 -17.74 -13.18 -5.45
N VAL A 60 -16.43 -13.37 -5.65
CA VAL A 60 -15.59 -12.41 -6.37
C VAL A 60 -16.02 -12.26 -7.83
N ILE A 61 -16.32 -13.36 -8.53
CA ILE A 61 -16.77 -13.32 -9.93
C ILE A 61 -18.11 -12.59 -10.03
N ASP A 62 -19.07 -12.92 -9.18
CA ASP A 62 -20.40 -12.33 -9.19
C ASP A 62 -20.29 -10.81 -8.91
N ARG A 63 -19.44 -10.39 -7.96
CA ARG A 63 -19.13 -8.96 -7.71
C ARG A 63 -18.50 -8.24 -8.89
N VAL A 64 -17.65 -8.92 -9.68
CA VAL A 64 -17.04 -8.33 -10.87
C VAL A 64 -18.08 -8.15 -11.97
N LEU A 65 -18.96 -9.14 -12.17
CA LEU A 65 -20.03 -9.08 -13.17
C LEU A 65 -21.12 -8.06 -12.83
N ASP A 66 -21.33 -7.74 -11.55
CA ASP A 66 -22.22 -6.66 -11.12
C ASP A 66 -21.74 -5.26 -11.55
N VAL A 67 -20.42 -5.07 -11.65
CA VAL A 67 -19.81 -3.76 -11.95
C VAL A 67 -19.49 -3.61 -13.44
N VAL A 68 -19.14 -4.71 -14.11
CA VAL A 68 -18.77 -4.70 -15.53
C VAL A 68 -19.94 -5.23 -16.36
N PRO A 69 -20.51 -4.44 -17.29
CA PRO A 69 -21.60 -4.88 -18.17
C PRO A 69 -21.05 -5.84 -19.24
N LEU A 70 -20.73 -7.06 -18.85
CA LEU A 70 -20.36 -8.16 -19.73
C LEU A 70 -21.56 -9.07 -19.93
N ASP A 71 -21.57 -9.79 -21.06
CA ASP A 71 -22.47 -10.94 -21.21
C ASP A 71 -22.23 -11.92 -20.05
N GLN A 72 -23.30 -12.36 -19.37
CA GLN A 72 -23.18 -13.15 -18.15
C GLN A 72 -22.42 -14.47 -18.37
N THR A 73 -22.53 -15.07 -19.56
CA THR A 73 -21.91 -16.37 -19.84
C THR A 73 -20.48 -16.23 -20.35
N ALA A 74 -20.25 -15.36 -21.34
CA ALA A 74 -18.92 -15.12 -21.89
C ALA A 74 -18.01 -14.38 -20.88
N GLY A 75 -18.57 -13.43 -20.13
CA GLY A 75 -17.88 -12.69 -19.08
C GLY A 75 -17.47 -13.60 -17.92
N ARG A 76 -18.37 -14.46 -17.44
CA ARG A 76 -18.06 -15.41 -16.36
C ARG A 76 -16.92 -16.35 -16.74
N ASN A 77 -16.97 -16.94 -17.94
CA ASN A 77 -15.90 -17.82 -18.43
C ASN A 77 -14.56 -17.07 -18.56
N ALA A 78 -14.57 -15.83 -19.07
CA ALA A 78 -13.36 -15.03 -19.20
C ALA A 78 -12.71 -14.72 -17.83
N VAL A 79 -13.53 -14.33 -16.84
CA VAL A 79 -13.07 -14.09 -15.47
C VAL A 79 -12.56 -15.38 -14.84
N ASP A 80 -13.31 -16.49 -14.98
CA ASP A 80 -12.90 -17.80 -14.45
C ASP A 80 -11.56 -18.28 -15.00
N HIS A 81 -11.32 -18.10 -16.31
CA HIS A 81 -10.03 -18.42 -16.92
C HIS A 81 -8.90 -17.54 -16.38
N ALA A 82 -9.14 -16.23 -16.18
CA ALA A 82 -8.16 -15.34 -15.61
C ALA A 82 -7.81 -15.72 -14.15
N LEU A 83 -8.81 -16.08 -13.35
CA LEU A 83 -8.61 -16.47 -11.95
C LEU A 83 -7.92 -17.84 -11.80
N ASN A 84 -8.19 -18.79 -12.70
CA ASN A 84 -7.47 -20.07 -12.73
C ASN A 84 -5.96 -19.90 -12.96
N ASN A 85 -5.56 -18.94 -13.81
CA ASN A 85 -4.16 -18.66 -14.04
C ASN A 85 -3.46 -18.11 -12.78
N ILE A 86 -4.17 -17.35 -11.95
CA ILE A 86 -3.67 -16.80 -10.69
C ILE A 86 -3.48 -17.88 -9.61
N ASN A 87 -4.36 -18.88 -9.54
CA ASN A 87 -4.27 -19.98 -8.57
C ASN A 87 -3.09 -20.94 -8.85
N SER A 88 -2.46 -20.84 -10.03
CA SER A 88 -1.32 -21.71 -10.41
C SER A 88 -0.01 -21.35 -9.69
N VAL A 89 0.04 -20.23 -8.95
CA VAL A 89 1.25 -19.81 -8.23
C VAL A 89 1.48 -20.69 -7.01
N SER A 90 2.57 -21.46 -7.03
CA SER A 90 2.88 -22.45 -5.99
C SER A 90 3.33 -21.81 -4.67
N GLY A 91 3.04 -22.47 -3.54
CA GLY A 91 3.44 -22.02 -2.20
C GLY A 91 4.92 -21.61 -2.05
N PRO A 92 5.90 -22.31 -2.67
CA PRO A 92 7.30 -21.89 -2.66
C PRO A 92 7.54 -20.53 -3.34
N ILE A 93 6.82 -20.21 -4.42
CA ILE A 93 6.92 -18.91 -5.12
C ILE A 93 6.37 -17.79 -4.22
N ALA A 94 5.28 -18.06 -3.49
CA ALA A 94 4.73 -17.12 -2.51
C ALA A 94 5.73 -16.82 -1.39
N ALA A 95 6.39 -17.84 -0.83
CA ALA A 95 7.41 -17.65 0.21
C ALA A 95 8.63 -16.88 -0.31
N LEU A 96 9.11 -17.22 -1.51
CA LEU A 96 10.25 -16.54 -2.12
C LEU A 96 9.93 -15.07 -2.44
N SER A 97 8.74 -14.79 -2.97
CA SER A 97 8.30 -13.42 -3.26
C SER A 97 8.11 -12.60 -1.98
N LEU A 98 7.67 -13.20 -0.87
CA LEU A 98 7.61 -12.53 0.43
C LEU A 98 9.00 -12.08 0.89
N ILE A 99 9.98 -12.99 0.86
CA ILE A 99 11.37 -12.69 1.26
C ILE A 99 11.97 -11.62 0.33
N ALA A 100 11.78 -11.75 -0.97
CA ALA A 100 12.25 -10.79 -1.96
C ALA A 100 11.59 -9.41 -1.77
N THR A 101 10.29 -9.36 -1.46
CA THR A 101 9.55 -8.12 -1.18
C THR A 101 10.10 -7.46 0.07
N LEU A 102 10.28 -8.19 1.17
CA LEU A 102 10.84 -7.63 2.40
C LEU A 102 12.26 -7.10 2.18
N TRP A 103 13.08 -7.82 1.42
CA TRP A 103 14.44 -7.39 1.11
C TRP A 103 14.46 -6.09 0.29
N THR A 104 13.70 -6.04 -0.80
CA THR A 104 13.65 -4.89 -1.71
C THR A 104 12.93 -3.69 -1.09
N ALA A 105 11.82 -3.89 -0.39
CA ALA A 105 11.13 -2.83 0.34
C ALA A 105 12.04 -2.22 1.42
N SER A 106 12.78 -3.03 2.19
CA SER A 106 13.71 -2.47 3.18
C SER A 106 14.85 -1.68 2.52
N SER A 107 15.23 -2.01 1.29
CA SER A 107 16.25 -1.24 0.55
C SER A 107 15.78 0.16 0.14
N VAL A 108 14.47 0.34 -0.08
CA VAL A 108 13.85 1.66 -0.31
C VAL A 108 13.98 2.52 0.94
N PHE A 109 13.56 1.99 2.10
CA PHE A 109 13.69 2.70 3.38
C PHE A 109 15.14 3.00 3.76
N ALA A 110 16.05 2.05 3.52
CA ALA A 110 17.47 2.26 3.71
C ALA A 110 17.99 3.43 2.85
N SER A 111 17.52 3.54 1.60
CA SER A 111 17.90 4.61 0.68
C SER A 111 17.32 5.95 1.09
N ILE A 112 16.07 6.00 1.54
CA ILE A 112 15.45 7.20 2.10
C ILE A 112 16.24 7.69 3.31
N ARG A 113 16.53 6.80 4.28
CA ARG A 113 17.31 7.15 5.48
C ARG A 113 18.71 7.65 5.12
N LYS A 114 19.43 6.95 4.25
CA LYS A 114 20.78 7.37 3.81
C LYS A 114 20.74 8.73 3.11
N SER A 115 19.70 8.98 2.30
CA SER A 115 19.52 10.26 1.61
C SER A 115 19.25 11.40 2.60
N LEU A 116 18.36 11.18 3.57
CA LEU A 116 18.07 12.14 4.63
C LEU A 116 19.29 12.42 5.51
N ASN A 117 19.99 11.38 5.94
CA ASN A 117 21.22 11.53 6.72
C ASN A 117 22.28 12.31 5.96
N ARG A 118 22.40 12.13 4.64
CA ARG A 118 23.32 12.90 3.80
C ARG A 118 22.95 14.37 3.71
N VAL A 119 21.67 14.69 3.46
CA VAL A 119 21.18 16.08 3.39
C VAL A 119 21.30 16.80 4.74
N TRP A 120 21.11 16.09 5.85
CA TRP A 120 21.26 16.64 7.19
C TRP A 120 22.67 16.52 7.77
N ALA A 121 23.65 16.03 7.01
CA ALA A 121 25.03 15.82 7.45
C ALA A 121 25.13 15.04 8.78
N ILE A 122 24.30 14.00 8.93
CA ILE A 122 24.26 13.12 10.11
C ILE A 122 25.13 11.89 9.83
N ASP A 123 26.20 11.74 10.61
CA ASP A 123 27.04 10.55 10.59
C ASP A 123 26.45 9.45 11.48
N GLU A 124 25.84 8.45 10.84
CA GLU A 124 25.23 7.31 11.53
C GLU A 124 26.30 6.23 11.85
N HIS A 125 26.58 6.03 13.14
CA HIS A 125 27.58 5.07 13.62
C HIS A 125 27.02 3.67 13.94
N ARG A 126 25.72 3.45 13.71
CA ARG A 126 25.06 2.17 14.04
C ARG A 126 25.62 1.03 13.17
N PRO A 127 25.81 -0.18 13.70
CA PRO A 127 26.20 -1.34 12.91
C PRO A 127 25.15 -1.66 11.84
N TYR A 128 25.60 -2.16 10.69
CA TYR A 128 24.77 -2.44 9.51
C TYR A 128 23.53 -3.31 9.83
N ALA A 129 23.66 -4.29 10.72
CA ALA A 129 22.55 -5.15 11.13
C ALA A 129 21.43 -4.38 11.85
N GLN A 130 21.77 -3.44 12.74
CA GLN A 130 20.76 -2.61 13.44
C GLN A 130 20.05 -1.67 12.47
N GLN A 131 20.80 -1.07 11.54
CA GLN A 131 20.24 -0.23 10.48
C GLN A 131 19.24 -1.01 9.61
N LYS A 132 19.64 -2.21 9.17
CA LYS A 132 18.79 -3.08 8.35
C LYS A 132 17.54 -3.56 9.10
N LEU A 133 17.65 -3.84 10.40
CA LEU A 133 16.51 -4.23 11.24
C LEU A 133 15.50 -3.08 11.33
N VAL A 134 15.95 -1.85 11.53
CA VAL A 134 15.08 -0.67 11.51
C VAL A 134 14.37 -0.53 10.16
N ASP A 135 15.06 -0.72 9.05
CA ASP A 135 14.43 -0.63 7.71
C ASP A 135 13.36 -1.71 7.52
N ILE A 136 13.63 -2.94 7.96
CA ILE A 136 12.66 -4.04 7.91
C ILE A 136 11.47 -3.75 8.83
N ALA A 137 11.71 -3.20 10.01
CA ALA A 137 10.66 -2.81 10.93
C ALA A 137 9.75 -1.73 10.31
N GLN A 138 10.32 -0.75 9.60
CA GLN A 138 9.53 0.26 8.87
C GLN A 138 8.64 -0.35 7.78
N VAL A 139 9.15 -1.34 7.02
CA VAL A 139 8.32 -2.11 6.08
C VAL A 139 7.20 -2.83 6.79
N GLY A 140 7.48 -3.46 7.93
CA GLY A 140 6.48 -4.16 8.75
C GLY A 140 5.40 -3.21 9.27
N VAL A 141 5.77 -2.04 9.76
CA VAL A 141 4.83 -1.01 10.23
C VAL A 141 3.96 -0.51 9.07
N LEU A 142 4.55 -0.19 7.92
CA LEU A 142 3.78 0.23 6.75
C LEU A 142 2.80 -0.86 6.30
N GLY A 143 3.27 -2.11 6.22
CA GLY A 143 2.42 -3.26 5.87
C GLY A 143 1.30 -3.47 6.88
N PHE A 144 1.58 -3.34 8.17
CA PHE A 144 0.59 -3.44 9.24
C PHE A 144 -0.48 -2.35 9.13
N ILE A 145 -0.09 -1.10 8.87
CA ILE A 145 -1.02 0.01 8.66
C ILE A 145 -1.93 -0.26 7.46
N LEU A 146 -1.36 -0.71 6.33
CA LEU A 146 -2.14 -1.04 5.13
C LEU A 146 -3.13 -2.19 5.36
N LEU A 147 -2.70 -3.27 6.02
CA LEU A 147 -3.57 -4.40 6.36
C LEU A 147 -4.67 -3.98 7.34
N SER A 148 -4.34 -3.17 8.35
CA SER A 148 -5.30 -2.65 9.32
C SER A 148 -6.36 -1.78 8.64
N SER A 149 -5.95 -0.91 7.70
CA SER A 149 -6.86 -0.09 6.90
C SER A 149 -7.82 -0.96 6.07
N LEU A 150 -7.31 -2.04 5.46
CA LEU A 150 -8.12 -2.97 4.67
C LEU A 150 -9.13 -3.73 5.55
N VAL A 151 -8.69 -4.27 6.69
CA VAL A 151 -9.57 -4.98 7.64
C VAL A 151 -10.66 -4.05 8.16
N LEU A 152 -10.29 -2.83 8.55
CA LEU A 152 -11.27 -1.86 9.04
C LEU A 152 -12.28 -1.48 7.96
N THR A 153 -11.84 -1.32 6.71
CA THR A 153 -12.74 -1.10 5.57
C THR A 153 -13.71 -2.27 5.39
N GLY A 154 -13.23 -3.51 5.52
CA GLY A 154 -14.06 -4.71 5.48
C GLY A 154 -15.10 -4.74 6.60
N VAL A 155 -14.67 -4.50 7.85
CA VAL A 155 -15.55 -4.45 9.03
C VAL A 155 -16.62 -3.37 8.88
N LEU A 156 -16.24 -2.16 8.45
CA LEU A 156 -17.19 -1.07 8.21
C LEU A 156 -18.23 -1.43 7.15
N ARG A 157 -17.84 -2.15 6.08
CA ARG A 157 -18.79 -2.63 5.06
C ARG A 157 -19.76 -3.64 5.64
N THR A 158 -19.29 -4.61 6.42
CA THR A 158 -20.15 -5.61 7.07
C THR A 158 -21.13 -4.97 8.06
N ILE A 159 -20.68 -4.01 8.87
CA ILE A 159 -21.54 -3.28 9.81
C ILE A 159 -22.65 -2.52 9.06
N ARG A 160 -22.32 -1.86 7.94
CA ARG A 160 -23.31 -1.17 7.10
C ARG A 160 -24.35 -2.12 6.52
N GLN A 161 -23.96 -3.33 6.13
CA GLN A 161 -24.88 -4.34 5.58
C GLN A 161 -25.80 -4.96 6.64
N LEU A 162 -25.35 -5.07 7.89
CA LEU A 162 -26.12 -5.61 9.01
C LEU A 162 -27.01 -4.57 9.69
N THR A 163 -26.80 -3.28 9.45
CA THR A 163 -27.65 -2.21 9.97
C THR A 163 -28.93 -2.16 9.14
N PRO A 164 -30.11 -2.52 9.69
CA PRO A 164 -31.34 -2.56 8.91
C PRO A 164 -31.77 -1.15 8.48
N ASP A 165 -32.27 -1.00 7.25
CA ASP A 165 -32.87 0.22 6.70
C ASP A 165 -34.05 0.78 7.54
N SER A 166 -34.47 0.08 8.60
CA SER A 166 -35.49 0.52 9.57
C SER A 166 -34.99 1.53 10.60
N ALA A 167 -33.68 1.79 10.67
CA ALA A 167 -33.16 3.03 11.23
C ALA A 167 -33.46 4.17 10.25
N GLY A 168 -34.74 4.55 10.17
CA GLY A 168 -35.28 5.52 9.22
C GLY A 168 -34.62 6.91 9.28
N PRO A 169 -35.19 7.93 8.61
CA PRO A 169 -34.59 9.25 8.36
C PRO A 169 -34.18 10.08 9.61
N LEU A 170 -34.29 9.52 10.81
CA LEU A 170 -33.83 10.06 12.09
C LEU A 170 -32.41 9.58 12.46
N ALA A 171 -31.97 8.38 12.03
CA ALA A 171 -30.60 7.91 12.27
C ALA A 171 -29.59 8.52 11.29
N SER A 172 -30.02 8.78 10.04
CA SER A 172 -29.22 9.46 9.01
C SER A 172 -29.06 10.97 9.22
N ARG A 173 -29.80 11.57 10.18
CA ARG A 173 -29.76 13.01 10.48
C ARG A 173 -29.10 13.37 11.81
N SER A 174 -28.73 12.40 12.64
CA SER A 174 -28.10 12.73 13.92
C SER A 174 -26.60 13.02 13.72
N PRO A 175 -26.12 14.26 14.00
CA PRO A 175 -24.71 14.63 13.81
C PRO A 175 -23.74 13.80 14.67
N LEU A 176 -24.24 13.04 15.64
CA LEU A 176 -23.46 12.12 16.46
C LEU A 176 -23.04 10.83 15.71
N TRP A 177 -23.74 10.43 14.64
CA TRP A 177 -23.40 9.25 13.84
C TRP A 177 -22.45 9.55 12.67
N GLU A 178 -22.35 10.82 12.27
CA GLU A 178 -21.35 11.30 11.30
C GLU A 178 -19.95 11.43 11.93
N ILE A 179 -19.87 11.77 13.22
CA ILE A 179 -18.59 11.97 13.91
C ILE A 179 -17.70 10.72 13.82
N PRO A 180 -18.15 9.49 14.14
CA PRO A 180 -17.30 8.30 13.99
C PRO A 180 -17.04 7.93 12.53
N SER A 181 -18.05 8.05 11.67
CA SER A 181 -17.95 7.62 10.27
C SER A 181 -17.12 8.56 9.38
N VAL A 182 -16.96 9.82 9.78
CA VAL A 182 -16.09 10.82 9.14
C VAL A 182 -14.74 10.93 9.83
N LEU A 183 -14.67 10.85 11.17
CA LEU A 183 -13.39 10.92 11.90
C LEU A 183 -12.55 9.66 11.74
N LEU A 184 -13.13 8.45 11.63
CA LEU A 184 -12.35 7.23 11.41
C LEU A 184 -11.52 7.27 10.11
N PRO A 185 -12.11 7.60 8.93
CA PRO A 185 -11.35 7.79 7.71
C PRO A 185 -10.41 9.00 7.77
N ALA A 186 -10.83 10.12 8.37
CA ALA A 186 -9.99 11.32 8.45
C ALA A 186 -8.75 11.09 9.34
N VAL A 187 -8.90 10.47 10.50
CA VAL A 187 -7.77 10.15 11.41
C VAL A 187 -6.82 9.14 10.74
N LEU A 188 -7.31 8.22 9.91
CA LEU A 188 -6.46 7.28 9.15
C LEU A 188 -5.87 7.85 7.85
N THR A 189 -6.41 8.95 7.31
CA THR A 189 -5.81 9.64 6.16
C THR A 189 -4.59 10.47 6.58
N PHE A 190 -4.48 10.81 7.87
CA PHE A 190 -3.45 11.68 8.43
C PHE A 190 -2.46 10.99 9.40
N VAL A 191 -2.56 9.67 9.60
CA VAL A 191 -1.59 8.84 10.34
C VAL A 191 -0.98 7.82 9.39
#